data_AF-A0AAN7V295-F1
#
_entry.id   AF-A0AAN7V295-F1
#
_cell.length_a   1.000
_cell.length_b   1.000
_cell.length_c   1.000
_cell.angle_alpha   90.00
_cell.angle_beta   90.00
_cell.angle_gamma   90.00
#
_symmetry.space_group_name_H-M   'P 1'
#
loop_
_entity.id
_entity.type
_entity.pdbx_description
1 polymer ?
#
loop_
_entity_poly.entity_id
_entity_poly.type
_entity_poly.pdbx_seq_one_letter_code
_entity_poly.pdbx_strand_id
1 'polypeptide(L)'
;MCSIERRVQLQQCFRCSSYDHKRECEGPDRTKLCQRCGGENRRAKQCHNRRRCLLCNKDDHSSGSGRCGNFRAALMKERSEREATGF
;
A
#
# COMPACT_ATOMS: atom_id res chain seq x y z
N MET A 1 15.50 25.27 8.72
CA MET A 1 15.28 24.12 9.63
C MET A 1 15.02 22.89 8.77
N CYS A 2 15.90 21.89 8.79
CA CYS A 2 15.66 20.60 8.16
C CYS A 2 15.26 19.60 9.24
N SER A 3 14.01 19.15 9.24
CA SER A 3 13.53 18.12 10.14
C SER A 3 13.71 16.75 9.47
N ILE A 4 14.55 15.90 10.05
CA ILE A 4 14.75 14.52 9.58
C ILE A 4 13.80 13.63 10.39
N GLU A 5 12.85 12.99 9.71
CA GLU A 5 11.93 12.03 10.33
C GLU A 5 12.30 10.59 9.94
N ARG A 6 12.20 9.65 10.89
CA ARG A 6 12.38 8.22 10.62
C ARG A 6 11.26 7.74 9.69
N ARG A 7 11.63 7.06 8.59
CA ARG A 7 10.66 6.51 7.64
C ARG A 7 9.89 5.35 8.28
N VAL A 8 8.57 5.46 8.31
CA VAL A 8 7.68 4.35 8.69
C VAL A 8 7.49 3.44 7.48
N GLN A 9 7.88 2.17 7.60
CA GLN A 9 7.65 1.16 6.57
C GLN A 9 6.38 0.36 6.88
N LEU A 10 5.26 0.83 6.35
CA LEU A 10 4.01 0.07 6.36
C LEU A 10 4.17 -1.23 5.57
N GLN A 11 3.93 -2.35 6.25
CA GLN A 11 3.86 -3.66 5.60
C GLN A 11 2.45 -3.84 5.01
N GLN A 12 2.36 -3.96 3.68
CA GLN A 12 1.12 -4.37 3.02
C GLN A 12 1.00 -5.89 2.99
N CYS A 13 -0.21 -6.40 3.10
CA CYS A 13 -0.50 -7.80 2.85
C CYS A 13 -0.13 -8.16 1.41
N PHE A 14 0.72 -9.18 1.23
CA PHE A 14 1.11 -9.63 -0.11
C PHE A 14 -0.08 -10.14 -0.93
N ARG A 15 -1.10 -10.67 -0.25
CA ARG A 15 -2.25 -11.31 -0.88
C ARG A 15 -3.26 -10.32 -1.42
N CYS A 16 -3.78 -9.41 -0.59
CA CYS A 16 -4.81 -8.45 -1.00
C CYS A 16 -4.30 -7.01 -1.17
N SER A 17 -3.03 -6.74 -0.85
CA SER A 17 -2.40 -5.41 -0.82
C SER A 17 -2.96 -4.46 0.25
N SER A 18 -3.79 -4.93 1.18
CA SER A 18 -4.34 -4.11 2.28
C SER A 18 -3.29 -3.87 3.37
N TYR A 19 -3.44 -2.76 4.10
CA TYR A 19 -2.57 -2.37 5.21
C TYR A 19 -3.14 -2.73 6.59
N ASP A 20 -4.32 -3.35 6.62
CA ASP A 20 -5.04 -3.65 7.86
C ASP A 20 -4.51 -4.88 8.58
N HIS A 21 -4.05 -5.89 7.82
CA HIS A 21 -3.60 -7.18 8.35
C HIS A 21 -2.25 -7.61 7.77
N LYS A 22 -1.53 -8.45 8.52
CA LYS A 22 -0.21 -8.98 8.15
C LYS A 22 -0.22 -10.46 7.77
N ARG A 23 -0.91 -11.31 8.53
CA ARG A 23 -0.89 -12.79 8.38
C ARG A 23 -2.23 -13.38 7.94
N GLU A 24 -3.31 -13.00 8.60
CA GLU A 24 -4.65 -13.48 8.27
C GLU A 24 -5.24 -12.60 7.18
N CYS A 25 -5.33 -13.15 5.97
CA CYS A 25 -5.90 -12.44 4.82
C CYS A 25 -7.16 -13.15 4.34
N GLU A 26 -8.29 -12.55 4.65
CA GLU A 26 -9.62 -12.93 4.17
C GLU A 26 -9.98 -12.22 2.84
N GLY A 27 -9.12 -11.28 2.42
CA GLY A 27 -9.33 -10.48 1.22
C GLY A 27 -9.09 -11.23 -0.10
N PRO A 28 -9.50 -10.61 -1.22
CA PRO A 28 -9.30 -11.19 -2.55
C PRO A 28 -7.82 -11.36 -2.88
N ASP A 29 -7.48 -12.46 -3.53
CA ASP A 29 -6.12 -12.75 -3.96
C ASP A 29 -5.74 -11.90 -5.17
N ARG A 30 -4.84 -10.95 -4.95
CA ARG A 30 -4.31 -10.01 -5.96
C ARG A 30 -2.84 -10.28 -6.26
N THR A 31 -2.28 -11.39 -5.78
CA THR A 31 -0.87 -11.74 -6.01
C THR A 31 -0.55 -11.91 -7.50
N LYS A 32 -1.54 -12.40 -8.26
CA LYS A 32 -1.46 -12.60 -9.71
C LYS A 32 -1.72 -11.33 -10.52
N LEU A 33 -2.21 -10.26 -9.87
CA LEU A 33 -2.50 -8.99 -10.52
C LEU A 33 -1.25 -8.12 -10.59
N CYS A 34 -1.18 -7.35 -11.67
CA CYS A 34 -0.12 -6.38 -11.88
C CYS A 34 -0.17 -5.30 -10.81
N GLN A 35 0.89 -5.18 -10.01
CA GLN A 35 1.03 -4.17 -8.95
C GLN A 35 0.99 -2.71 -9.45
N ARG A 36 1.08 -2.50 -10.77
CA ARG A 36 0.97 -1.17 -11.40
C ARG A 36 -0.46 -0.84 -11.81
N CYS A 37 -1.20 -1.75 -12.43
CA CYS A 37 -2.49 -1.43 -13.07
C CYS A 37 -3.65 -2.33 -12.62
N GLY A 38 -3.40 -3.41 -11.88
CA GLY A 38 -4.41 -4.40 -11.49
C GLY A 38 -4.81 -5.38 -12.59
N GLY A 39 -4.17 -5.33 -13.77
CA GLY A 39 -4.41 -6.29 -14.84
C GLY A 39 -3.81 -7.66 -14.56
N GLU A 40 -4.46 -8.70 -15.05
CA GLU A 40 -4.06 -10.09 -14.94
C GLU A 40 -2.89 -10.40 -15.90
N ASN A 41 -2.10 -11.44 -15.62
CA ASN A 41 -1.12 -12.01 -16.57
C ASN A 41 0.00 -11.04 -17.04
N ARG A 42 0.40 -10.04 -16.24
CA ARG A 42 1.54 -9.18 -16.62
C ARG A 42 2.35 -8.67 -15.44
N ARG A 43 3.67 -8.66 -15.62
CA ARG A 43 4.62 -8.11 -14.65
C ARG A 43 4.59 -6.59 -14.67
N ALA A 44 4.68 -5.95 -13.50
CA ALA A 44 4.71 -4.49 -13.39
C ALA A 44 5.85 -3.86 -14.21
N LYS A 45 7.00 -4.54 -14.34
CA LYS A 45 8.13 -4.10 -15.17
C LYS A 45 7.79 -3.95 -16.67
N GLN A 46 6.86 -4.76 -17.18
CA GLN A 46 6.44 -4.76 -18.59
C GLN A 46 5.04 -4.13 -18.76
N CYS A 47 4.55 -3.45 -17.72
CA CYS A 47 3.24 -2.83 -17.73
C CYS A 47 3.37 -1.39 -18.22
N HIS A 48 2.84 -1.11 -19.41
CA HIS A 48 2.75 0.24 -19.97
C HIS A 48 1.44 0.96 -19.62
N ASN A 49 0.53 0.29 -18.89
CA ASN A 49 -0.74 0.88 -18.49
C ASN A 49 -0.54 1.98 -17.43
N ARG A 50 -1.56 2.84 -17.31
CA ARG A 50 -1.63 3.83 -16.24
C ARG A 50 -1.58 3.15 -14.88
N ARG A 51 -0.97 3.85 -13.92
CA ARG A 51 -0.89 3.38 -12.54
C ARG A 51 -2.27 3.47 -11.91
N ARG A 52 -2.71 2.38 -11.28
CA ARG A 52 -3.99 2.26 -10.60
C ARG A 52 -3.76 1.73 -9.19
N CYS A 53 -4.47 2.33 -8.24
CA CYS A 53 -4.53 1.90 -6.86
C CYS A 53 -5.36 0.61 -6.74
N LEU A 54 -4.77 -0.51 -6.30
CA LEU A 54 -5.52 -1.78 -6.15
C LEU A 54 -6.51 -1.75 -4.98
N LEU A 55 -6.31 -0.83 -4.03
CA LEU A 55 -7.15 -0.70 -2.84
C LEU A 55 -8.36 0.20 -3.07
N CYS A 56 -8.15 1.30 -3.78
CA CYS A 56 -9.12 2.37 -3.96
C CYS A 56 -9.62 2.49 -5.40
N ASN A 57 -9.11 1.63 -6.31
CA ASN A 57 -9.48 1.55 -7.72
C ASN A 57 -9.38 2.87 -8.51
N LYS A 58 -8.55 3.82 -8.04
CA LYS A 58 -8.32 5.10 -8.71
C LYS A 58 -7.08 5.09 -9.59
N ASP A 59 -7.23 5.62 -10.80
CA ASP A 59 -6.16 5.82 -11.78
C ASP A 59 -5.44 7.16 -11.56
N ASP A 60 -4.64 7.25 -10.49
CA ASP A 60 -3.80 8.43 -10.20
C ASP A 60 -2.49 8.05 -9.48
N HIS A 61 -2.57 7.06 -8.60
CA HIS A 61 -1.48 6.67 -7.72
C HIS A 61 -1.43 5.16 -7.48
N SER A 62 -0.29 4.69 -6.95
CA SER A 62 -0.10 3.30 -6.53
C SER A 62 -0.55 3.09 -5.08
N SER A 63 -0.88 1.86 -4.68
CA SER A 63 -1.38 1.53 -3.35
C SER A 63 -0.48 2.03 -2.19
N GLY A 64 0.85 2.07 -2.38
CA GLY A 64 1.82 2.56 -1.38
C GLY A 64 2.21 4.04 -1.50
N SER A 65 1.43 4.85 -2.22
CA SER A 65 1.69 6.29 -2.37
C SER A 65 0.98 7.08 -1.28
N GLY A 66 1.60 8.17 -0.81
CA GLY A 66 0.98 9.14 0.11
C GLY A 66 -0.28 9.84 -0.42
N ARG A 67 -0.65 9.62 -1.69
CA ARG A 67 -1.93 10.05 -2.28
C ARG A 67 -3.07 9.06 -2.04
N CYS A 68 -2.77 7.82 -1.63
CA CYS A 68 -3.78 6.83 -1.32
C CYS A 68 -4.36 7.09 0.07
N GLY A 69 -5.68 7.26 0.16
CA GLY A 69 -6.38 7.43 1.43
C GLY A 69 -6.15 6.25 2.38
N ASN A 70 -6.18 5.02 1.86
CA ASN A 70 -5.94 3.82 2.65
C ASN A 70 -4.49 3.75 3.18
N PHE A 71 -3.51 4.16 2.38
CA PHE A 71 -2.11 4.25 2.82
C PHE A 71 -1.94 5.32 3.89
N ARG A 72 -2.52 6.52 3.72
CA ARG A 72 -2.46 7.58 4.72
C ARG A 72 -3.12 7.17 6.03
N ALA A 73 -4.28 6.52 5.98
CA ALA A 73 -4.99 6.03 7.16
C ALA A 73 -4.13 5.01 7.92
N ALA A 74 -3.54 4.05 7.20
CA ALA A 74 -2.64 3.08 7.79
C ALA A 74 -1.36 3.73 8.36
N LEU A 75 -0.80 4.71 7.65
CA LEU A 75 0.39 5.45 8.09
C LEU A 75 0.12 6.19 9.39
N MET A 76 -1.04 6.85 9.47
CA MET A 76 -1.46 7.59 10.66
C MET A 76 -1.69 6.63 11.84
N LYS A 77 -2.30 5.46 11.59
CA LYS A 77 -2.49 4.43 12.61
C LYS A 77 -1.14 3.91 13.13
N GLU A 78 -0.23 3.48 12.25
CA GLU A 78 1.07 2.96 12.68
C GLU A 78 1.95 4.05 13.31
N ARG A 79 1.84 5.32 12.89
CA ARG A 79 2.50 6.44 13.57
C ARG A 79 1.96 6.63 14.98
N SER A 80 0.64 6.67 15.14
CA SER A 80 -0.02 6.80 16.44
C SER A 80 0.31 5.63 17.37
N GLU A 81 0.34 4.40 16.85
CA GLU A 81 0.70 3.22 17.63
C GLU A 81 2.16 3.26 18.07
N ARG A 82 3.09 3.70 17.20
CA ARG A 82 4.52 3.89 17.54
C ARG A 82 4.73 5.00 18.56
N GLU A 83 4.00 6.10 18.46
CA GLU A 83 4.01 7.17 19.46
C GLU A 83 3.50 6.64 20.81
N ALA A 84 2.48 5.78 20.81
CA ALA A 84 1.99 5.11 22.02
C ALA A 84 2.95 4.05 22.59
N THR A 85 3.78 3.40 21.75
CA THR A 85 4.75 2.39 22.20
C THR A 85 6.15 2.92 22.50
N GLY A 86 6.41 4.22 22.33
CA GLY A 86 7.51 4.94 22.98
C GLY A 86 8.92 4.34 22.83
N PHE A 87 9.41 4.18 21.59
CA PHE A 87 10.81 3.83 21.29
C PHE A 87 11.54 4.84 20.38
#